data_AF-A0A1Q7ZI82-F1
#
_entry.id   AF-A0A1Q7ZI82-F1
#
_cell.length_a   1.000
_cell.length_b   1.000
_cell.length_c   1.000
_cell.angle_alpha   90.00
_cell.angle_beta   90.00
_cell.angle_gamma   90.00
#
_symmetry.space_group_name_H-M   'P 1'
#
loop_
_entity.id
_entity.type
_entity.pdbx_description
1 polymer ?
#
loop_
_entity_poly.entity_id
_entity_poly.type
_entity_poly.pdbx_seq_one_letter_code
_entity_poly.pdbx_strand_id
1 'polypeptide(L)'
;ADAVLICGGLNGVMEASAKGAKRGGGLTVGVLPTGNKADANPHIDLPIATAMSTARNLIIVRTADAIIAVNGSYGTLSEMAHAFDLGKTVFGLRTWPIDQAGVDAKLFVSVATPREAVDRALEYARKAMATEKAGPGFQK
;
A
#
# COMPACT_ATOMS: atom_id res chain seq x y z
N ALA A 1 6.78 -17.22 0.85
CA ALA A 1 6.59 -15.81 0.52
C ALA A 1 7.09 -14.97 1.67
N ASP A 2 7.78 -13.86 1.39
CA ASP A 2 8.47 -13.04 2.40
C ASP A 2 7.69 -11.77 2.79
N ALA A 3 6.47 -11.59 2.26
CA ALA A 3 5.63 -10.42 2.53
C ALA A 3 4.14 -10.71 2.33
N VAL A 4 3.32 -9.84 2.92
CA VAL A 4 1.86 -9.77 2.75
C VAL A 4 1.54 -8.60 1.82
N LEU A 5 0.60 -8.79 0.89
CA LEU A 5 0.05 -7.68 0.11
C LEU A 5 -1.18 -7.13 0.81
N ILE A 6 -1.22 -5.83 1.07
CA ILE A 6 -2.42 -5.10 1.46
C ILE A 6 -2.81 -4.10 0.36
N CYS A 7 -4.07 -4.11 -0.09
CA CYS A 7 -4.58 -3.18 -1.10
C CYS A 7 -6.09 -2.92 -0.92
N GLY A 8 -6.69 -2.06 -1.74
CA GLY A 8 -8.13 -1.72 -1.64
C GLY A 8 -9.08 -2.86 -2.05
N GLY A 9 -8.55 -3.99 -2.52
CA GLY A 9 -9.31 -5.24 -2.69
C GLY A 9 -10.28 -5.31 -3.86
N LEU A 10 -10.49 -4.24 -4.63
CA LEU A 10 -11.33 -4.24 -5.83
C LEU A 10 -10.53 -4.62 -7.09
N ASN A 11 -11.01 -4.22 -8.27
CA ASN A 11 -10.50 -4.58 -9.59
C ASN A 11 -9.27 -3.75 -10.03
N GLY A 12 -8.78 -4.00 -11.25
CA GLY A 12 -7.73 -3.23 -11.91
C GLY A 12 -6.33 -3.54 -11.35
N VAL A 13 -5.57 -2.50 -10.99
CA VAL A 13 -4.20 -2.66 -10.47
C VAL A 13 -4.17 -3.50 -9.19
N MET A 14 -5.16 -3.32 -8.32
CA MET A 14 -5.28 -4.05 -7.04
C MET A 14 -5.51 -5.55 -7.26
N GLU A 15 -6.30 -5.91 -8.26
CA GLU A 15 -6.53 -7.30 -8.65
C GLU A 15 -5.27 -7.90 -9.28
N ALA A 16 -4.60 -7.16 -10.16
CA ALA A 16 -3.35 -7.60 -10.79
C ALA A 16 -2.22 -7.82 -9.76
N SER A 17 -2.09 -6.93 -8.77
CA SER A 17 -1.11 -7.09 -7.68
C SER A 17 -1.46 -8.27 -6.78
N ALA A 18 -2.73 -8.45 -6.40
CA ALA A 18 -3.19 -9.58 -5.62
C ALA A 18 -2.97 -10.92 -6.34
N LYS A 19 -3.26 -10.99 -7.64
CA LYS A 19 -2.93 -12.15 -8.48
C LYS A 19 -1.43 -12.45 -8.47
N GLY A 20 -0.59 -11.42 -8.53
CA GLY A 20 0.86 -11.53 -8.47
C GLY A 20 1.35 -12.11 -7.15
N ALA A 21 0.91 -11.52 -6.04
CA ALA A 21 1.23 -11.98 -4.69
C ALA A 21 0.81 -13.44 -4.46
N LYS A 22 -0.41 -13.81 -4.88
CA LYS A 22 -0.89 -15.20 -4.81
C LYS A 22 -0.02 -16.19 -5.56
N ARG A 23 0.42 -15.86 -6.79
CA ARG A 23 1.33 -16.73 -7.55
C ARG A 23 2.67 -16.93 -6.83
N GLY A 24 3.12 -15.95 -6.05
CA GLY A 24 4.29 -16.05 -5.19
C GLY A 24 4.03 -16.73 -3.83
N GLY A 25 2.82 -17.21 -3.57
CA GLY A 25 2.41 -17.82 -2.30
C GLY A 25 2.27 -16.82 -1.14
N GLY A 26 2.11 -15.53 -1.43
CA GLY A 26 1.89 -14.49 -0.43
C GLY A 26 0.42 -14.33 -0.05
N LEU A 27 0.15 -13.96 1.20
CA LEU A 27 -1.19 -13.62 1.69
C LEU A 27 -1.65 -12.28 1.09
N THR A 28 -2.90 -12.20 0.67
CA THR A 28 -3.50 -10.96 0.14
C THR A 28 -4.65 -10.46 1.02
N VAL A 29 -4.54 -9.21 1.46
CA VAL A 29 -5.50 -8.51 2.32
C VAL A 29 -6.15 -7.37 1.52
N GLY A 30 -7.47 -7.38 1.44
CA GLY A 30 -8.25 -6.38 0.72
C GLY A 30 -9.06 -5.51 1.67
N VAL A 31 -8.70 -4.23 1.83
CA VAL A 31 -9.47 -3.27 2.64
C VAL A 31 -10.50 -2.60 1.73
N LEU A 32 -11.74 -3.08 1.79
CA LEU A 32 -12.79 -2.71 0.85
C LEU A 32 -13.43 -1.38 1.23
N PRO A 33 -13.80 -0.51 0.27
CA PRO A 33 -14.55 0.71 0.56
C PRO A 33 -16.01 0.44 0.94
N THR A 34 -16.51 -0.77 0.66
CA THR A 34 -17.89 -1.21 0.91
C THR A 34 -18.01 -2.02 2.20
N GLY A 35 -19.25 -2.31 2.61
CA GLY A 35 -19.58 -3.17 3.76
C GLY A 35 -19.72 -4.66 3.42
N ASN A 36 -19.49 -5.07 2.17
CA ASN A 36 -19.72 -6.44 1.73
C ASN A 36 -18.41 -7.13 1.33
N LYS A 37 -18.06 -8.21 2.04
CA LYS A 37 -16.85 -8.99 1.76
C LYS A 37 -16.84 -9.63 0.36
N ALA A 38 -18.02 -9.88 -0.21
CA ALA A 38 -18.13 -10.46 -1.55
C ALA A 38 -17.71 -9.50 -2.68
N ASP A 39 -17.54 -8.21 -2.39
CA ASP A 39 -17.09 -7.22 -3.37
C ASP A 39 -15.58 -7.32 -3.65
N ALA A 40 -14.83 -8.09 -2.85
CA ALA A 40 -13.42 -8.32 -3.07
C ALA A 40 -13.16 -9.07 -4.38
N ASN A 41 -12.06 -8.74 -5.06
CA ASN A 41 -11.63 -9.48 -6.23
C ASN A 41 -11.25 -10.94 -5.86
N PRO A 42 -11.29 -11.88 -6.82
CA PRO A 42 -11.07 -13.32 -6.56
C PRO A 42 -9.67 -13.68 -6.02
N HIS A 43 -8.74 -12.72 -6.02
CA HIS A 43 -7.37 -12.93 -5.58
C HIS A 43 -7.10 -12.43 -4.16
N ILE A 44 -8.10 -11.89 -3.44
CA ILE A 44 -8.02 -11.55 -2.01
C ILE A 44 -8.31 -12.78 -1.15
N ASP A 45 -7.43 -13.07 -0.20
CA ASP A 45 -7.62 -14.12 0.81
C ASP A 45 -8.38 -13.60 2.04
N LEU A 46 -8.05 -12.39 2.48
CA LEU A 46 -8.67 -11.75 3.65
C LEU A 46 -9.34 -10.43 3.26
N PRO A 47 -10.66 -10.43 2.98
CA PRO A 47 -11.42 -9.20 2.77
C PRO A 47 -11.79 -8.54 4.11
N ILE A 48 -11.46 -7.27 4.24
CA ILE A 48 -11.85 -6.38 5.35
C ILE A 48 -12.93 -5.44 4.82
N ALA A 49 -14.19 -5.70 5.18
CA ALA A 49 -15.31 -4.83 4.84
C ALA A 49 -15.36 -3.63 5.79
N THR A 50 -15.32 -2.40 5.27
CA THR A 50 -15.22 -1.18 6.10
C THR A 50 -16.43 -0.26 5.99
N ALA A 51 -17.09 -0.20 4.83
CA ALA A 51 -18.07 0.84 4.48
C ALA A 51 -17.54 2.28 4.67
N MET A 52 -16.22 2.48 4.61
CA MET A 52 -15.55 3.77 4.86
C MET A 52 -15.27 4.57 3.59
N SER A 53 -15.71 4.11 2.41
CA SER A 53 -15.40 4.76 1.13
C SER A 53 -13.88 5.03 1.01
N THR A 54 -13.45 6.26 0.76
CA THR A 54 -12.02 6.65 0.67
C THR A 54 -11.32 6.78 2.02
N ALA A 55 -12.03 6.86 3.15
CA ALA A 55 -11.39 6.99 4.46
C ALA A 55 -10.58 5.73 4.83
N ARG A 56 -10.91 4.57 4.25
CA ARG A 56 -10.13 3.33 4.38
C ARG A 56 -8.70 3.45 3.85
N ASN A 57 -8.40 4.41 2.99
CA ASN A 57 -7.08 4.57 2.38
C ASN A 57 -6.00 4.71 3.46
N LEU A 58 -6.29 5.45 4.53
CA LEU A 58 -5.37 5.63 5.65
C LEU A 58 -5.10 4.32 6.40
N ILE A 59 -6.06 3.40 6.50
CA ILE A 59 -5.84 2.07 7.10
C ILE A 59 -4.77 1.33 6.31
N ILE A 60 -4.86 1.32 4.97
CA ILE A 60 -3.87 0.65 4.12
C ILE A 60 -2.48 1.24 4.35
N VAL A 61 -2.38 2.57 4.25
CA VAL A 61 -1.10 3.28 4.37
C VAL A 61 -0.50 3.09 5.77
N ARG A 62 -1.31 3.14 6.82
CA ARG A 62 -0.85 2.94 8.20
C ARG A 62 -0.38 1.52 8.44
N THR A 63 -1.10 0.51 7.93
CA THR A 63 -0.74 -0.90 8.09
C THR A 63 0.47 -1.32 7.26
N ALA A 64 0.72 -0.72 6.10
CA ALA A 64 1.80 -1.15 5.21
C ALA A 64 3.20 -0.71 5.67
N ASP A 65 4.19 -1.61 5.65
CA ASP A 65 5.60 -1.28 5.97
C ASP A 65 6.33 -0.54 4.84
N ALA A 66 5.90 -0.77 3.60
CA ALA A 66 6.38 -0.10 2.40
C ALA A 66 5.22 0.08 1.42
N ILE A 67 5.29 1.12 0.59
CA ILE A 67 4.18 1.51 -0.29
C ILE A 67 4.65 1.55 -1.73
N ILE A 68 3.94 0.84 -2.61
CA ILE A 68 4.15 0.90 -4.06
C ILE A 68 2.93 1.58 -4.68
N ALA A 69 3.14 2.74 -5.29
CA ALA A 69 2.10 3.47 -6.01
C ALA A 69 2.22 3.19 -7.51
N VAL A 70 1.13 2.70 -8.11
CA VAL A 70 1.11 2.33 -9.53
C VAL A 70 -0.02 3.08 -10.22
N ASN A 71 0.28 3.70 -11.37
CA ASN A 71 -0.66 4.53 -12.13
C ASN A 71 -1.13 5.78 -11.34
N GLY A 72 -2.01 6.61 -11.92
CA GLY A 72 -2.29 7.96 -11.41
C GLY A 72 -3.78 8.27 -11.16
N SER A 73 -4.51 7.46 -10.38
CA SER A 73 -5.86 7.86 -9.94
C SER A 73 -5.82 8.81 -8.74
N TYR A 74 -6.92 9.52 -8.43
CA TYR A 74 -7.03 10.33 -7.22
C TYR A 74 -6.93 9.50 -5.92
N GLY A 75 -7.43 8.27 -5.94
CA GLY A 75 -7.26 7.34 -4.82
C GLY A 75 -5.79 7.08 -4.53
N THR A 76 -5.01 6.80 -5.59
CA THR A 76 -3.56 6.61 -5.50
C THR A 76 -2.86 7.85 -4.96
N LEU A 77 -3.22 9.04 -5.46
CA LEU A 77 -2.64 10.30 -4.98
C LEU A 77 -2.93 10.53 -3.48
N SER A 78 -4.14 10.22 -3.02
CA SER A 78 -4.50 10.35 -1.59
C SER A 78 -3.71 9.38 -0.69
N GLU A 79 -3.49 8.15 -1.14
CA GLU A 79 -2.66 7.17 -0.42
C GLU A 79 -1.19 7.62 -0.35
N MET A 80 -0.68 8.22 -1.45
CA MET A 80 0.65 8.81 -1.47
C MET A 80 0.76 10.00 -0.52
N ALA A 81 -0.22 10.91 -0.52
CA ALA A 81 -0.23 12.06 0.39
C ALA A 81 -0.23 11.61 1.86
N HIS A 82 -1.04 10.62 2.22
CA HIS A 82 -0.97 10.01 3.55
C HIS A 82 0.40 9.40 3.81
N ALA A 83 0.99 8.65 2.89
CA ALA A 83 2.32 8.07 3.08
C ALA A 83 3.37 9.14 3.43
N PHE A 84 3.36 10.28 2.72
CA PHE A 84 4.29 11.38 2.95
C PHE A 84 4.08 12.04 4.31
N ASP A 85 2.84 12.29 4.70
CA ASP A 85 2.49 12.81 6.03
C ASP A 85 3.01 11.90 7.15
N LEU A 86 3.05 10.58 6.89
CA LEU A 86 3.55 9.58 7.84
C LEU A 86 5.06 9.33 7.76
N GLY A 87 5.78 10.02 6.88
CA GLY A 87 7.20 9.78 6.64
C GLY A 87 7.51 8.41 6.03
N LYS A 88 6.54 7.77 5.38
CA LYS A 88 6.73 6.49 4.68
C LYS A 88 7.18 6.73 3.25
N THR A 89 8.23 6.03 2.83
CA THR A 89 8.72 6.10 1.45
C THR A 89 7.76 5.40 0.49
N VAL A 90 7.42 6.09 -0.61
CA VAL A 90 6.61 5.57 -1.72
C VAL A 90 7.51 5.21 -2.90
N PHE A 91 7.36 3.99 -3.40
CA PHE A 91 7.97 3.52 -4.63
C PHE A 91 6.99 3.70 -5.79
N GLY A 92 7.21 4.72 -6.62
CA GLY A 92 6.31 5.12 -7.69
C GLY A 92 6.62 4.43 -9.03
N LEU A 93 5.70 3.61 -9.51
CA LEU A 93 5.78 2.94 -10.81
C LEU A 93 4.77 3.55 -11.79
N ARG A 94 5.24 4.37 -12.74
CA ARG A 94 4.39 5.05 -13.73
C ARG A 94 3.20 5.75 -13.07
N THR A 95 3.46 6.52 -12.02
CA THR A 95 2.45 7.23 -11.20
C THR A 95 2.58 8.75 -11.37
N TRP A 96 1.85 9.52 -10.56
CA TRP A 96 1.91 10.97 -10.50
C TRP A 96 3.35 11.50 -10.36
N PRO A 97 3.71 12.55 -11.11
CA PRO A 97 4.92 13.33 -10.82
C PRO A 97 4.66 14.14 -9.55
N ILE A 98 5.47 13.91 -8.51
CA ILE A 98 5.33 14.60 -7.22
C ILE A 98 6.54 15.44 -6.82
N ASP A 99 7.52 15.53 -7.71
CA ASP A 99 8.70 16.39 -7.60
C ASP A 99 8.32 17.86 -7.39
N GLN A 100 7.20 18.31 -7.97
CA GLN A 100 6.70 19.68 -7.84
C GLN A 100 5.73 19.88 -6.66
N ALA A 101 5.40 18.82 -5.92
CA ALA A 101 4.44 18.85 -4.82
C ALA A 101 5.06 19.25 -3.47
N GLY A 102 6.35 19.62 -3.43
CA GLY A 102 7.06 20.00 -2.20
C GLY A 102 7.32 18.83 -1.24
N VAL A 103 7.20 17.59 -1.72
CA VAL A 103 7.46 16.37 -0.95
C VAL A 103 8.98 16.23 -0.76
N ASP A 104 9.42 15.81 0.44
CA ASP A 104 10.82 15.46 0.67
C ASP A 104 11.25 14.39 -0.34
N ALA A 105 12.29 14.67 -1.13
CA ALA A 105 12.81 13.78 -2.16
C ALA A 105 13.20 12.39 -1.62
N LYS A 106 13.44 12.24 -0.31
CA LYS A 106 13.70 10.95 0.35
C LYS A 106 12.46 10.08 0.49
N LEU A 107 11.26 10.67 0.45
CA LEU A 107 10.00 9.97 0.62
C LEU A 107 9.40 9.45 -0.69
N PHE A 108 10.00 9.77 -1.83
CA PHE A 108 9.56 9.25 -3.12
C PHE A 108 10.70 8.72 -3.96
N VAL A 109 10.52 7.49 -4.42
CA VAL A 109 11.48 6.77 -5.23
C VAL A 109 10.78 6.34 -6.51
N SER A 110 11.14 6.97 -7.63
CA SER A 110 10.68 6.49 -8.94
C SER A 110 11.35 5.17 -9.29
N VAL A 111 10.56 4.21 -9.79
CA VAL A 111 11.02 2.89 -10.21
C VAL A 111 10.48 2.58 -11.62
N ALA A 112 11.25 1.84 -12.41
CA ALA A 112 10.94 1.58 -13.82
C ALA A 112 10.13 0.30 -14.02
N THR A 113 10.34 -0.71 -13.15
CA THR A 113 9.74 -2.04 -13.34
C THR A 113 8.99 -2.53 -12.10
N PRO A 114 7.99 -3.43 -12.25
CA PRO A 114 7.34 -4.06 -11.10
C PRO A 114 8.31 -4.82 -10.19
N ARG A 115 9.33 -5.47 -10.76
CA ARG A 115 10.33 -6.21 -9.97
C ARG A 115 11.16 -5.26 -9.11
N GLU A 116 11.68 -4.19 -9.71
CA GLU A 116 12.42 -3.16 -8.97
C GLU A 116 11.57 -2.56 -7.85
N ALA A 117 10.29 -2.27 -8.11
CA ALA A 117 9.36 -1.74 -7.11
C ALA A 117 9.28 -2.66 -5.88
N VAL A 118 9.10 -3.97 -6.12
CA VAL A 118 9.01 -4.97 -5.04
C VAL A 118 10.34 -5.14 -4.32
N ASP A 119 11.44 -5.31 -5.04
CA ASP A 119 12.75 -5.55 -4.44
C ASP A 119 13.17 -4.41 -3.51
N ARG A 120 13.00 -3.16 -3.97
CA ARG A 120 13.33 -1.96 -3.17
C ARG A 120 12.38 -1.75 -2.01
N ALA A 121 11.08 -2.03 -2.20
CA ALA A 121 10.10 -1.95 -1.12
C ALA A 121 10.38 -2.96 -0.01
N LEU A 122 10.77 -4.20 -0.35
CA LEU A 122 11.14 -5.22 0.62
C LEU A 122 12.42 -4.86 1.39
N GLU A 123 13.44 -4.33 0.69
CA GLU A 123 14.65 -3.85 1.34
C GLU A 123 14.35 -2.72 2.35
N TYR A 124 13.52 -1.76 1.94
CA TYR A 124 13.08 -0.67 2.80
C TYR A 124 12.27 -1.16 4.00
N ALA A 125 11.27 -2.02 3.78
CA ALA A 125 10.40 -2.55 4.83
C ALA A 125 11.20 -3.24 5.94
N ARG A 126 12.21 -4.05 5.58
CA ARG A 126 13.10 -4.72 6.55
C ARG A 126 13.81 -3.73 7.47
N LYS A 127 14.25 -2.58 6.94
CA LYS A 127 14.90 -1.51 7.72
C LYS A 127 13.88 -0.76 8.57
N ALA A 128 12.72 -0.42 8.00
CA ALA A 128 11.66 0.31 8.68
C ALA A 128 11.14 -0.46 9.91
N MET A 129 10.79 -1.74 9.73
CA MET A 129 10.32 -2.62 10.81
C MET A 129 11.34 -2.77 11.94
N ALA A 130 12.64 -2.80 11.64
CA ALA A 130 13.69 -2.90 12.66
C ALA A 130 13.78 -1.65 13.56
N THR A 131 13.21 -0.52 13.12
CA THR A 131 13.22 0.75 13.86
C THR A 131 11.87 1.12 14.47
N GLU A 132 10.81 0.35 14.18
CA GLU A 132 9.47 0.62 14.68
C GLU A 132 9.40 0.43 16.20
N LYS A 133 8.71 1.34 16.87
CA LYS A 133 8.52 1.31 18.33
C LYS A 133 7.03 1.33 18.63
N ALA A 134 6.62 0.50 19.57
CA ALA A 134 5.28 0.58 20.13
C ALA A 134 5.01 2.00 20.64
N GLY A 135 3.83 2.54 20.33
CA GLY A 135 3.38 3.81 20.88
C GLY A 135 3.23 3.74 22.39
N PRO A 136 3.05 4.90 23.06
CA PRO A 136 2.66 4.90 24.47
C PRO A 136 1.37 4.07 24.59
N GLY A 137 1.42 2.99 25.38
CA GLY A 137 0.28 2.11 25.55
C GLY A 137 -0.96 2.91 25.97
N PHE A 138 -2.14 2.49 25.52
CA PHE A 138 -3.38 3.12 25.95
C PHE A 138 -3.58 2.89 27.45
N GLN A 139 -3.29 3.90 28.26
CA GLN A 139 -3.69 3.92 29.66
C GLN A 139 -5.22 4.09 29.70
N LYS A 140 -5.90 3.18 30.41
CA LYS A 140 -7.35 3.21 30.59
C LYS A 140 -7.76 4.34 31.51
#